data_AF-A0A4Y8ZTH1-F1
#
_entry.id   AF-A0A4Y8ZTH1-F1
#
_cell.length_a   1.000
_cell.length_b   1.000
_cell.length_c   1.000
_cell.angle_alpha   90.00
_cell.angle_beta   90.00
_cell.angle_gamma   90.00
#
_symmetry.space_group_name_H-M   'P 1'
#
loop_
_entity.id
_entity.type
_entity.pdbx_description
1 polymer ?
#
loop_
_entity_poly.entity_id
_entity_poly.type
_entity_poly.pdbx_seq_one_letter_code
_entity_poly.pdbx_strand_id
1 'polypeptide(L)' 'MPEESRIPDELVRRFVSPRAAQKWYESEPLPGFAGATAKQLVDRARGDELLDYIKAVDAGVFS' A
#
# COMPACT_ATOMS: atom_id res chain seq x y z
N MET A 1 -21.14 8.09 -5.70
CA MET A 1 -20.32 7.61 -4.57
C MET A 1 -18.93 7.41 -5.14
N PRO A 2 -17.94 8.28 -4.89
CA PRO A 2 -16.59 8.07 -5.43
C PRO A 2 -15.95 6.90 -4.67
N GLU A 3 -15.25 6.04 -5.40
CA GLU A 3 -14.59 4.82 -4.91
C GLU A 3 -13.26 5.17 -4.21
N GLU A 4 -13.28 6.15 -3.31
CA GLU A 4 -12.10 6.62 -2.62
C GLU A 4 -11.72 5.65 -1.50
N SER A 5 -10.59 4.95 -1.70
CA SER A 5 -9.81 4.28 -0.65
C SER A 5 -10.37 2.96 -0.09
N ARG A 6 -10.56 1.95 -0.95
CA ARG A 6 -10.57 0.57 -0.47
C ARG A 6 -9.14 0.07 -0.38
N ILE A 7 -8.59 0.05 0.84
CA ILE A 7 -7.32 -0.60 1.13
C ILE A 7 -7.39 -2.05 0.62
N PRO A 8 -6.42 -2.53 -0.17
CA PRO A 8 -6.38 -3.92 -0.64
C PRO A 8 -6.43 -4.91 0.52
N ASP A 9 -7.24 -5.96 0.44
CA ASP A 9 -7.34 -7.00 1.47
C ASP A 9 -5.97 -7.69 1.74
N GLU A 10 -5.06 -7.70 0.76
CA GLU A 10 -3.67 -8.16 0.91
C GLU A 10 -2.88 -7.32 1.94
N LEU A 11 -3.11 -6.01 1.99
CA LEU A 11 -2.53 -5.13 3.01
C LEU A 11 -3.11 -5.42 4.38
N VAL A 12 -4.42 -5.66 4.47
CA VAL A 12 -5.09 -5.94 5.75
C VAL A 12 -4.56 -7.22 6.40
N ARG A 13 -4.14 -8.23 5.64
CA ARG A 13 -3.51 -9.44 6.20
C ARG A 13 -2.16 -9.16 6.86
N ARG A 14 -1.43 -8.15 6.39
CA ARG A 14 -0.11 -7.76 6.91
C ARG A 14 -0.20 -6.92 8.19
N PHE A 15 -1.32 -6.24 8.40
CA PHE A 15 -1.54 -5.41 9.58
C PHE A 15 -2.53 -6.05 10.55
N VAL A 16 -2.14 -6.12 11.81
CA VAL A 16 -2.96 -6.65 12.91
C VAL A 16 -4.29 -5.89 13.09
N SER A 17 -4.45 -4.71 12.48
CA SER A 17 -5.71 -3.95 12.53
C SER A 17 -5.88 -3.02 11.31
N PRO A 18 -7.13 -2.80 10.84
CA PRO A 18 -7.42 -1.89 9.73
C PRO A 18 -6.96 -0.45 10.01
N ARG A 19 -6.96 -0.01 11.28
CA ARG A 19 -6.40 1.29 11.67
C ARG A 19 -4.87 1.36 11.52
N ALA A 20 -4.17 0.27 11.79
CA ALA A 20 -2.72 0.20 11.57
C ALA A 20 -2.41 0.17 10.06
N ALA A 21 -3.19 -0.58 9.28
CA ALA A 21 -3.09 -0.58 7.81
C ALA A 21 -3.29 0.81 7.23
N GLN A 22 -4.31 1.52 7.71
CA GLN A 22 -4.61 2.88 7.25
C GLN A 22 -3.51 3.87 7.64
N LYS A 23 -2.96 3.77 8.86
CA LYS A 23 -1.85 4.63 9.29
C LYS A 23 -0.61 4.42 8.43
N TRP A 24 -0.24 3.16 8.15
CA TRP A 24 0.87 2.83 7.25
C TRP A 24 0.60 3.32 5.83
N TYR A 25 -0.60 3.09 5.31
CA TYR A 25 -0.99 3.48 3.96
C TYR A 25 -0.81 4.99 3.70
N GLU A 26 -1.02 5.80 4.73
CA GLU A 26 -0.87 7.25 4.65
C GLU A 26 0.50 7.77 5.11
N SER A 27 1.18 7.08 6.03
CA SER A 27 2.36 7.60 6.72
C SER A 27 3.68 6.91 6.35
N GLU A 28 3.63 5.69 5.78
CA GLU A 28 4.84 4.96 5.42
C GLU A 28 5.23 5.20 3.95
N PRO A 29 6.39 5.81 3.70
CA PRO A 29 6.93 5.96 2.34
C PRO A 29 7.47 4.61 1.83
N LEU A 30 7.17 4.30 0.58
CA LEU A 30 7.56 3.04 -0.05
C LEU A 30 8.97 3.14 -0.65
N PRO A 31 9.91 2.29 -0.24
CA PRO A 31 11.21 2.20 -0.89
C PRO A 31 11.04 1.78 -2.35
N GLY A 32 11.78 2.43 -3.25
CA GLY A 32 11.65 2.23 -4.71
C GLY A 32 10.63 3.14 -5.40
N PHE A 33 9.76 3.85 -4.65
CA PHE A 33 8.78 4.79 -5.22
C PHE A 33 9.13 6.27 -4.93
N ALA A 34 10.43 6.58 -4.87
CA ALA A 34 10.94 7.92 -4.55
C ALA A 34 10.40 8.48 -3.21
N GLY A 35 10.09 7.60 -2.25
CA GLY A 35 9.51 7.98 -0.96
C GLY A 35 8.01 8.30 -1.01
N ALA A 36 7.32 7.97 -2.10
CA ALA A 36 5.86 8.12 -2.17
C ALA A 36 5.16 7.11 -1.24
N THR A 37 4.06 7.53 -0.62
CA THR A 37 3.24 6.64 0.22
C THR A 37 2.27 5.82 -0.62
N ALA A 38 1.75 4.73 -0.05
CA ALA A 38 0.75 3.90 -0.73
C ALA A 38 -0.49 4.71 -1.15
N LYS A 39 -0.93 5.66 -0.31
CA LYS A 39 -1.98 6.63 -0.64
C LYS A 39 -1.65 7.44 -1.89
N GLN A 40 -0.45 8.00 -1.96
CA GLN A 40 -0.03 8.79 -3.12
C GLN A 40 0.04 7.97 -4.41
N LEU A 41 0.34 6.66 -4.33
CA LEU A 41 0.30 5.78 -5.51
C LEU A 41 -1.14 5.54 -5.97
N VAL A 42 -2.05 5.24 -5.05
CA VAL A 42 -3.46 5.03 -5.38
C VAL A 42 -4.12 6.31 -5.89
N ASP A 43 -3.85 7.46 -5.27
CA ASP A 43 -4.33 8.78 -5.75
C ASP A 43 -3.82 9.11 -7.16
N ARG A 44 -2.66 8.57 -7.56
CA ARG A 44 -2.09 8.71 -8.91
C ARG A 44 -2.57 7.62 -9.87
N ALA A 45 -3.58 6.84 -9.51
CA ALA A 45 -4.06 5.66 -10.24
C ALA A 45 -2.97 4.59 -10.50
N ARG A 46 -1.93 4.55 -9.65
CA ARG A 46 -0.85 3.53 -9.66
C ARG A 46 -1.12 2.43 -8.64
N GLY A 47 -2.38 2.08 -8.44
CA GLY A 47 -2.80 1.04 -7.48
C GLY A 47 -2.26 -0.35 -7.84
N ASP A 48 -2.13 -0.65 -9.12
CA ASP A 48 -1.53 -1.91 -9.60
C ASP A 48 -0.05 -2.03 -9.22
N GLU A 49 0.72 -0.93 -9.27
CA GLU A 49 2.13 -0.94 -8.86
C GLU A 49 2.30 -1.12 -7.36
N LEU A 50 1.37 -0.56 -6.57
CA LEU A 50 1.31 -0.82 -5.13
C LEU A 50 1.05 -2.31 -4.86
N LEU A 51 0.12 -2.93 -5.60
CA LEU A 51 -0.17 -4.36 -5.52
C LEU A 51 1.06 -5.22 -5.88
N ASP A 52 1.77 -4.89 -6.96
CA ASP A 52 2.99 -5.59 -7.35
C ASP A 52 4.10 -5.46 -6.30
N TYR A 53 4.27 -4.27 -5.72
CA TYR A 53 5.20 -4.06 -4.61
C TYR A 53 4.84 -4.91 -3.39
N ILE A 54 3.57 -4.94 -3.00
CA ILE A 54 3.10 -5.75 -1.86
C ILE A 54 3.39 -7.24 -2.11
N LYS A 55 3.12 -7.74 -3.32
CA LYS A 55 3.43 -9.13 -3.71
C LYS A 55 4.93 -9.42 -3.67
N ALA A 56 5.78 -8.50 -4.13
CA ALA A 56 7.22 -8.67 -4.09
C ALA A 56 7.77 -8.67 -2.65
N VAL A 57 7.22 -7.82 -1.78
CA VAL A 57 7.54 -7.80 -0.34
C VAL A 57 7.00 -9.05 0.37
N ASP A 58 5.83 -9.57 -0.03
CA ASP A 58 5.29 -10.85 0.45
C ASP A 58 6.15 -12.05 0.06
N ALA A 59 6.63 -12.06 -1.18
CA ALA A 59 7.55 -13.05 -1.70
C ALA A 59 8.96 -12.97 -1.07
N GLY A 60 9.24 -11.96 -0.23
CA GLY A 60 10.54 -11.75 0.42
C GLY A 60 11.62 -11.21 -0.52
N VAL A 61 11.23 -10.61 -1.65
CA VAL A 61 12.14 -10.08 -2.68
C VAL A 61 12.67 -8.68 -2.31
N PHE A 62 11.90 -7.92 -1.52
CA PHE A 62 12.31 -6.61 -0.98
C PHE A 62 12.44 -6.69 0.55
N SER A 63 13.54 -6.16 1.10
CA SER A 63 13.83 -6.02 2.54
C SER A 63 14.30 -4.61 2.87
#